data_AF-A0A5B9CY91-F1
#
_entry.id   AF-A0A5B9CY91-F1
#
_cell.length_a   1.000
_cell.length_b   1.000
_cell.length_c   1.000
_cell.angle_alpha   90.00
_cell.angle_beta   90.00
_cell.angle_gamma   90.00
#
_symmetry.space_group_name_H-M   'P 1'
#
loop_
_entity.id
_entity.type
_entity.pdbx_description
1 polymer ?
#
loop_
_entity_poly.entity_id
_entity_poly.type
_entity_poly.pdbx_seq_one_letter_code
_entity_poly.pdbx_strand_id
1 'polypeptide(L)'
;MTSLQTSVEVELQVPLVYQDKEGKESIRQKLIFYRPNFKQARQLAVLIGPQLAKLLLPAVEEDKIPLSNDILIAKLCEALFTHEAMEGIAVLLADMSHESVELINHLDVIDIMAVFKAFFAFFPTRQSSLPDNLEQN
;
A
#
# COMPACT_ATOMS: atom_id res chain seq x y z
N MET A 1 -15.21 3.91 -18.75
CA MET A 1 -14.41 2.69 -18.51
C MET A 1 -13.06 3.12 -17.96
N THR A 2 -12.82 2.98 -16.67
CA THR A 2 -11.50 3.22 -16.07
C THR A 2 -10.60 2.05 -16.42
N SER A 3 -9.56 2.27 -17.23
CA SER A 3 -8.56 1.23 -17.49
C SER A 3 -7.92 0.81 -16.17
N LEU A 4 -7.84 -0.49 -15.92
CA LEU A 4 -7.17 -1.02 -14.73
C LEU A 4 -5.70 -0.59 -14.76
N GLN A 5 -5.29 0.21 -13.76
CA GLN A 5 -3.90 0.58 -13.60
C GLN A 5 -3.07 -0.67 -13.27
N THR A 6 -2.08 -0.96 -14.14
CA THR A 6 -1.21 -2.13 -14.05
C THR A 6 0.12 -1.83 -13.39
N SER A 7 0.57 -0.57 -13.46
CA SER A 7 1.76 -0.08 -12.79
C SER A 7 1.59 1.36 -12.30
N VAL A 8 2.36 1.73 -11.29
CA VAL A 8 2.46 3.08 -10.73
C VAL A 8 3.94 3.42 -10.61
N GLU A 9 4.29 4.60 -11.10
CA GLU A 9 5.65 5.14 -11.03
C GLU A 9 5.76 6.11 -9.85
N VAL A 10 6.83 5.97 -9.08
CA VAL A 10 7.12 6.83 -7.92
C VAL A 10 8.49 7.44 -8.12
N GLU A 11 8.52 8.73 -8.39
CA GLU A 11 9.75 9.53 -8.35
C GLU A 11 10.19 9.68 -6.89
N LEU A 12 11.45 9.38 -6.61
CA LEU A 12 12.06 9.49 -5.28
C LEU A 12 12.63 10.89 -5.10
N GLN A 13 12.31 11.52 -3.97
CA GLN A 13 12.91 12.81 -3.60
C GLN A 13 14.36 12.62 -3.12
N VAL A 14 14.64 11.50 -2.47
CA VAL A 14 15.99 11.13 -2.06
C VAL A 14 16.48 9.97 -2.93
N PRO A 15 17.46 10.19 -3.82
CA PRO A 15 17.98 9.13 -4.65
C PRO A 15 18.61 8.02 -3.80
N LEU A 16 18.28 6.76 -4.10
CA LEU A 16 18.86 5.62 -3.43
C LEU A 16 20.19 5.24 -4.09
N VAL A 17 21.24 5.12 -3.30
CA VAL A 17 22.51 4.57 -3.74
C VAL A 17 22.53 3.08 -3.40
N TYR A 18 22.80 2.23 -4.37
CA TYR A 18 22.86 0.78 -4.18
C TYR A 18 23.94 0.16 -5.06
N GLN A 19 24.42 -1.02 -4.68
CA GLN A 19 25.31 -1.81 -5.52
C GLN A 19 24.51 -2.66 -6.48
N ASP A 20 24.76 -2.51 -7.78
CA ASP A 20 24.17 -3.37 -8.79
C ASP A 20 24.77 -4.80 -8.77
N LYS A 21 24.30 -5.66 -9.67
CA LYS A 21 24.75 -7.06 -9.77
C LYS A 21 26.24 -7.20 -10.11
N GLU A 22 26.89 -6.13 -10.56
CA GLU A 22 28.31 -6.07 -10.89
C GLU A 22 29.13 -5.45 -9.76
N GLY A 23 28.49 -5.10 -8.62
CA GLY A 23 29.12 -4.47 -7.47
C GLY A 23 29.39 -2.97 -7.66
N LYS A 24 28.84 -2.36 -8.71
CA LYS A 24 29.03 -0.95 -9.00
C LYS A 24 27.93 -0.12 -8.32
N GLU A 25 28.34 1.01 -7.75
CA GLU A 25 27.38 1.99 -7.23
C GLU A 25 26.51 2.54 -8.36
N SER A 26 25.20 2.36 -8.18
CA SER A 26 24.15 2.85 -9.05
C SER A 26 23.18 3.71 -8.23
N ILE A 27 22.58 4.68 -8.91
CA ILE A 27 21.61 5.61 -8.30
C ILE A 27 20.22 5.28 -8.84
N ARG A 28 19.26 5.05 -7.94
CA ARG A 28 17.85 4.91 -8.27
C ARG A 28 17.12 6.19 -7.89
N GLN A 29 16.50 6.82 -8.88
CA GLN A 29 15.67 8.03 -8.69
C GLN A 29 14.17 7.73 -8.76
N LYS A 30 13.80 6.50 -9.12
CA LYS A 30 12.42 6.12 -9.37
C LYS A 30 12.18 4.65 -9.07
N LEU A 31 11.01 4.35 -8.52
CA LEU A 31 10.50 2.99 -8.37
C LEU A 31 9.27 2.79 -9.26
N ILE A 32 9.12 1.59 -9.80
CA ILE A 32 7.94 1.18 -10.56
C ILE A 32 7.29 0.05 -9.77
N PHE A 33 6.08 0.29 -9.28
CA PHE A 33 5.28 -0.74 -8.63
C PHE A 33 4.32 -1.34 -9.64
N TYR A 34 4.15 -2.66 -9.57
CA TYR A 34 3.16 -3.40 -10.35
C TYR A 34 1.94 -3.71 -9.49
N ARG A 35 0.80 -3.87 -10.16
CA ARG A 35 -0.47 -4.20 -9.51
C ARG A 35 -0.32 -5.49 -8.67
N PRO A 36 -0.74 -5.48 -7.40
CA PRO A 36 -0.56 -6.64 -6.54
C PRO A 36 -1.33 -7.86 -7.07
N ASN A 37 -0.66 -9.00 -7.13
CA ASN A 37 -1.27 -10.29 -7.46
C ASN A 37 -1.94 -10.92 -6.23
N PHE A 38 -2.58 -12.09 -6.40
CA PHE A 38 -3.29 -12.74 -5.30
C PHE A 38 -2.37 -13.11 -4.11
N LYS A 39 -1.13 -13.53 -4.37
CA LYS A 39 -0.14 -13.84 -3.31
C LYS A 39 0.15 -12.58 -2.48
N GLN A 40 0.41 -11.46 -3.16
CA GLN A 40 0.72 -10.17 -2.54
C GLN A 40 -0.49 -9.59 -1.79
N ALA A 41 -1.69 -9.70 -2.36
CA ALA A 41 -2.93 -9.32 -1.69
C ALA A 41 -3.18 -10.14 -0.41
N ARG A 42 -2.87 -11.44 -0.43
CA ARG A 42 -2.96 -12.29 0.77
C ARG A 42 -1.93 -11.91 1.82
N GLN A 43 -0.68 -11.62 1.41
CA GLN A 43 0.36 -11.15 2.33
C GLN A 43 -0.06 -9.85 3.01
N LEU A 44 -0.57 -8.89 2.23
CA LEU A 44 -1.13 -7.66 2.78
C LEU A 44 -2.24 -7.94 3.79
N ALA A 45 -3.21 -8.79 3.44
CA ALA A 45 -4.33 -9.12 4.32
C ALA A 45 -3.87 -9.74 5.65
N VAL A 46 -2.79 -10.51 5.66
CA VAL A 46 -2.19 -11.04 6.90
C VAL A 46 -1.53 -9.92 7.71
N LEU A 47 -0.82 -9.00 7.06
CA LEU A 47 -0.12 -7.90 7.72
C LEU A 47 -1.08 -6.88 8.35
N ILE A 48 -2.12 -6.48 7.61
CA ILE A 48 -3.04 -5.42 8.04
C ILE A 48 -4.32 -5.96 8.67
N GLY A 49 -4.70 -7.20 8.36
CA GLY A 49 -6.01 -7.77 8.70
C GLY A 49 -6.33 -7.71 10.19
N PRO A 50 -5.44 -8.12 11.11
CA PRO A 50 -5.70 -8.05 12.55
C PRO A 50 -5.95 -6.61 13.04
N GLN A 51 -5.21 -5.64 12.50
CA GLN A 51 -5.34 -4.24 12.90
C GLN A 51 -6.58 -3.60 12.28
N LEU A 52 -6.87 -3.93 11.02
CA LEU A 52 -8.08 -3.51 10.32
C LEU A 52 -9.33 -4.06 11.02
N ALA A 53 -9.30 -5.33 11.46
CA ALA A 53 -10.38 -5.94 12.22
C ALA A 53 -10.58 -5.23 13.57
N LYS A 54 -9.51 -4.95 14.32
CA LYS A 54 -9.60 -4.16 15.56
C LYS A 54 -10.16 -2.76 15.35
N LEU A 55 -9.89 -2.14 14.21
CA LEU A 55 -10.40 -0.82 13.86
C LEU A 55 -11.88 -0.85 13.45
N LEU A 56 -12.27 -1.87 12.67
CA LEU A 56 -13.61 -1.96 12.07
C LEU A 56 -14.63 -2.61 13.01
N LEU A 57 -14.24 -3.58 13.84
CA LEU A 57 -15.16 -4.27 14.75
C LEU A 57 -15.94 -3.29 15.66
N PRO A 58 -15.31 -2.31 16.33
CA PRO A 58 -16.04 -1.32 17.13
C PRO A 58 -16.94 -0.42 16.28
N ALA A 59 -16.53 -0.09 15.05
CA ALA A 59 -17.33 0.74 14.15
C ALA A 59 -18.57 0.01 13.62
N VAL A 60 -18.49 -1.31 13.44
CA VAL A 60 -19.61 -2.18 13.03
C VAL A 60 -20.55 -2.47 14.21
N GLU A 61 -20.02 -2.60 15.43
CA GLU A 61 -20.82 -2.88 16.63
C GLU A 61 -21.51 -1.64 17.19
N GLU A 62 -20.90 -0.45 17.09
CA GLU A 62 -21.42 0.75 17.75
C GLU A 62 -22.21 1.70 16.85
N ASP A 63 -22.25 1.52 15.51
CA ASP A 63 -22.98 2.38 14.56
C ASP A 63 -22.65 3.89 14.69
N LYS A 64 -21.54 4.23 15.35
CA LYS A 64 -21.27 5.57 15.91
C LYS A 64 -20.18 6.37 15.22
N ILE A 65 -19.41 5.75 14.32
CA ILE A 65 -18.30 6.45 13.67
C ILE A 65 -18.62 6.56 12.18
N PRO A 66 -18.89 7.77 11.66
CA PRO A 66 -18.81 7.99 10.22
C PRO A 66 -17.36 7.76 9.81
N LEU A 67 -17.07 6.54 9.33
CA LEU A 67 -15.76 6.16 8.83
C LEU A 67 -15.52 6.95 7.53
N SER A 68 -15.00 8.16 7.66
CA SER A 68 -14.50 8.88 6.50
C SER A 68 -13.26 8.15 5.97
N ASN A 69 -13.07 8.18 4.65
CA ASN A 69 -11.92 7.56 4.01
C ASN A 69 -10.59 8.07 4.60
N ASP A 70 -10.53 9.34 4.99
CA ASP A 70 -9.32 9.95 5.55
C ASP A 70 -8.99 9.39 6.95
N ILE A 71 -10.00 9.15 7.80
CA ILE A 71 -9.81 8.54 9.13
C ILE A 71 -9.36 7.08 8.97
N LEU A 72 -9.97 6.35 8.03
CA LEU A 72 -9.56 4.99 7.68
C LEU A 72 -8.12 4.92 7.19
N ILE A 73 -7.72 5.82 6.30
CA ILE A 73 -6.36 5.91 5.77
C ILE A 73 -5.38 6.24 6.91
N ALA A 74 -5.68 7.23 7.75
CA ALA A 74 -4.81 7.59 8.87
C ALA A 74 -4.62 6.44 9.87
N LYS A 75 -5.70 5.72 10.20
CA LYS A 75 -5.66 4.57 11.10
C LYS A 75 -4.97 3.36 10.48
N LEU A 76 -5.13 3.16 9.18
CA LEU A 76 -4.40 2.14 8.45
C LEU A 76 -2.90 2.47 8.41
N CYS A 77 -2.52 3.73 8.21
CA CYS A 77 -1.15 4.18 8.33
C CYS A 77 -0.57 3.93 9.74
N GLU A 78 -1.30 4.30 10.80
CA GLU A 78 -0.89 4.02 12.18
C GLU A 78 -0.60 2.52 12.42
N ALA A 79 -1.43 1.67 11.83
CA ALA A 79 -1.30 0.22 11.91
C ALA A 79 -0.09 -0.33 11.11
N LEU A 80 0.12 0.21 9.91
CA LEU A 80 1.22 -0.14 9.02
C LEU A 80 2.59 0.29 9.58
N PHE A 81 2.66 1.39 10.34
CA PHE A 81 3.90 1.92 10.93
C PHE A 81 4.28 1.28 12.28
N THR A 82 4.10 -0.04 12.41
CA THR A 82 4.68 -0.83 13.51
C THR A 82 5.92 -1.59 13.01
N HIS A 83 6.91 -1.83 13.87
CA HIS A 83 8.17 -2.50 13.47
C HIS A 83 7.92 -3.83 12.74
N GLU A 84 7.01 -4.64 13.29
CA GLU A 84 6.67 -5.97 12.75
C GLU A 84 5.90 -5.88 11.42
N ALA A 85 5.02 -4.88 11.26
CA ALA A 85 4.34 -4.65 9.99
C ALA A 85 5.30 -4.12 8.92
N MET A 86 6.24 -3.23 9.30
CA MET A 86 7.19 -2.62 8.37
C MET A 86 8.12 -3.62 7.70
N GLU A 87 8.59 -4.66 8.42
CA GLU A 87 9.39 -5.73 7.80
C GLU A 87 8.59 -6.49 6.73
N GLY A 88 7.35 -6.87 7.04
CA GLY A 88 6.47 -7.54 6.09
C GLY A 88 6.08 -6.67 4.90
N ILE A 89 5.87 -5.37 5.13
CA ILE A 89 5.58 -4.38 4.09
C ILE A 89 6.79 -4.21 3.17
N ALA A 90 8.02 -4.16 3.70
CA ALA A 90 9.21 -4.05 2.87
C ALA A 90 9.34 -5.24 1.89
N VAL A 91 9.06 -6.46 2.37
CA VAL A 91 9.01 -7.67 1.52
C VAL A 91 7.93 -7.56 0.45
N LEU A 92 6.74 -7.08 0.81
CA LEU A 92 5.63 -6.90 -0.13
C LEU A 92 5.98 -5.87 -1.21
N LEU A 93 6.51 -4.72 -0.81
CA LEU A 93 6.89 -3.63 -1.72
C LEU A 93 8.02 -4.07 -2.66
N ALA A 94 9.02 -4.78 -2.16
CA ALA A 94 10.11 -5.34 -2.96
C ALA A 94 9.58 -6.31 -4.04
N ASP A 95 8.67 -7.21 -3.67
CA ASP A 95 8.04 -8.15 -4.62
C ASP A 95 7.19 -7.40 -5.66
N MET A 96 6.51 -6.32 -5.26
CA MET A 96 5.72 -5.47 -6.14
C MET A 96 6.55 -4.58 -7.06
N SER A 97 7.78 -4.23 -6.71
CA SER A 97 8.66 -3.39 -7.52
C SER A 97 9.76 -4.16 -8.24
N HIS A 98 9.89 -5.47 -8.00
CA HIS A 98 11.02 -6.30 -8.44
C HIS A 98 12.39 -5.78 -7.98
N GLU A 99 12.42 -5.14 -6.80
CA GLU A 99 13.64 -4.67 -6.17
C GLU A 99 13.99 -5.55 -4.96
N SER A 100 15.14 -5.30 -4.34
CA SER A 100 15.53 -6.00 -3.11
C SER A 100 14.88 -5.38 -1.87
N VAL A 101 14.70 -6.19 -0.83
CA VAL A 101 14.18 -5.72 0.47
C VAL A 101 15.13 -4.71 1.08
N GLU A 102 16.44 -4.91 0.90
CA GLU A 102 17.47 -3.97 1.33
C GLU A 102 17.25 -2.61 0.70
N LEU A 103 17.03 -2.53 -0.62
CA LEU A 103 16.81 -1.26 -1.32
C LEU A 103 15.56 -0.54 -0.79
N ILE A 104 14.47 -1.29 -0.57
CA ILE A 104 13.24 -0.73 0.02
C ILE A 104 13.47 -0.20 1.45
N ASN A 105 14.26 -0.90 2.27
CA ASN A 105 14.57 -0.47 3.63
C ASN A 105 15.43 0.80 3.71
N HIS A 106 16.07 1.22 2.62
CA HIS A 106 16.82 2.47 2.54
C HIS A 106 15.98 3.67 2.10
N LEU A 107 14.68 3.48 1.85
CA LEU A 107 13.78 4.58 1.50
C LEU A 107 13.72 5.62 2.61
N ASP A 108 13.85 6.89 2.22
CA ASP A 108 13.64 8.02 3.11
C ASP A 108 12.16 8.08 3.56
N VAL A 109 11.92 8.61 4.76
CA VAL A 109 10.57 8.75 5.33
C VAL A 109 9.61 9.50 4.39
N ILE A 110 10.11 10.48 3.63
CA ILE A 110 9.32 11.24 2.65
C ILE A 110 8.89 10.33 1.49
N ASP A 111 9.80 9.48 1.02
CA ASP A 111 9.57 8.57 -0.10
C ASP A 111 8.71 7.36 0.30
N ILE A 112 8.81 6.89 1.55
CA ILE A 112 7.92 5.86 2.11
C ILE A 112 6.45 6.30 1.97
N MET A 113 6.14 7.57 2.28
CA MET A 113 4.78 8.09 2.13
C MET A 113 4.31 8.11 0.67
N ALA A 114 5.20 8.45 -0.27
CA ALA A 114 4.90 8.43 -1.70
C ALA A 114 4.65 6.99 -2.20
N VAL A 115 5.44 6.02 -1.73
CA VAL A 115 5.27 4.60 -2.02
C VAL A 115 3.93 4.07 -1.49
N PHE A 116 3.54 4.42 -0.27
CA PHE A 116 2.22 4.04 0.25
C PHE A 116 1.07 4.63 -0.57
N LYS A 117 1.16 5.90 -0.99
CA LYS A 117 0.15 6.50 -1.88
C LYS A 117 0.05 5.75 -3.21
N ALA A 118 1.18 5.41 -3.82
CA ALA A 118 1.24 4.63 -5.03
C ALA A 118 0.63 3.23 -4.86
N PHE A 119 0.89 2.59 -3.73
CA PHE A 119 0.28 1.33 -3.36
C PHE A 119 -1.25 1.45 -3.29
N PHE A 120 -1.78 2.48 -2.62
CA PHE A 120 -3.23 2.69 -2.54
C PHE A 120 -3.87 3.05 -3.88
N ALA A 121 -3.13 3.61 -4.84
CA ALA A 121 -3.65 3.93 -6.18
C ALA A 121 -4.10 2.69 -6.97
N PHE A 122 -3.61 1.49 -6.65
CA PHE A 122 -4.10 0.25 -7.26
C PHE A 122 -5.52 -0.14 -6.83
N PHE A 123 -5.97 0.40 -5.70
CA PHE A 123 -7.31 0.18 -5.17
C PHE A 123 -8.16 1.39 -5.57
N PRO A 124 -9.05 1.25 -6.57
CA PRO A 124 -9.95 2.35 -6.89
C PRO A 124 -10.71 2.77 -5.63
N THR A 125 -10.82 4.09 -5.41
CA THR A 125 -11.67 4.68 -4.38
C THR A 125 -13.00 3.96 -4.46
N ARG A 126 -13.40 3.25 -3.40
CA ARG A 126 -14.55 2.34 -3.42
C ARG A 126 -15.70 2.99 -4.19
N GLN A 127 -16.02 2.45 -5.37
CA GLN A 127 -17.36 2.55 -5.92
C GLN A 127 -18.25 1.66 -5.05
N SER A 128 -18.49 2.12 -3.82
CA SER A 128 -19.78 1.91 -3.18
C SER A 128 -20.69 3.05 -3.66
N SER A 129 -20.89 3.17 -4.97
CA SER A 129 -22.24 3.42 -5.40
C SER A 129 -22.95 2.10 -5.11
N LEU A 130 -23.94 2.14 -4.21
CA LEU A 130 -24.96 1.09 -4.14
C LEU A 130 -25.24 0.60 -5.58
N PRO A 131 -25.33 -0.70 -5.85
CA PRO A 131 -25.96 -1.10 -7.10
C PRO A 131 -27.36 -0.46 -7.10
N ASP A 132 -27.62 0.44 -8.05
CA ASP A 132 -28.94 1.06 -8.32
C ASP A 132 -30.04 0.01 -8.63
N ASN A 133 -29.74 -1.28 -8.53
CA ASN A 133 -30.63 -2.39 -8.86
C ASN A 133 -31.37 -2.98 -7.65
N LEU A 134 -31.62 -2.20 -6.60
CA LEU A 134 -32.58 -2.57 -5.53
C LEU A 134 -33.87 -1.75 -5.56
N GLU A 135 -34.11 -0.96 -6.60
CA GLU A 135 -35.47 -0.53 -6.93
C GLU A 135 -36.05 -1.45 -8.02
N GLN A 136 -37.20 -2.04 -7.67
CA GLN A 136 -38.14 -2.80 -8.48
C GLN A 136 -37.90 -4.31 -8.64
N ASN A 137 -38.43 -5.06 -7.65
CA ASN A 137 -39.47 -6.07 -7.91
C ASN A 137 -40.47 -6.10 -6.75
#